data_AF-A0A7K0MLI7-F1
#
_entry.id   AF-A0A7K0MLI7-F1
#
_cell.length_a   1.000
_cell.length_b   1.000
_cell.length_c   1.000
_cell.angle_alpha   90.00
_cell.angle_beta   90.00
_cell.angle_gamma   90.00
#
_symmetry.space_group_name_H-M   'P 1'
#
loop_
_entity.id
_entity.type
_entity.pdbx_description
1 polymer ?
#
loop_
_entity_poly.entity_id
_entity_poly.type
_entity_poly.pdbx_seq_one_letter_code
_entity_poly.pdbx_strand_id
1 'polypeptide(L)'
;MTVYAPEEFTAEESEILRRYFTNLDGPVFALVNLPEVVKGALFARYSRTHKSLRRLFLDEFVGDLDIAGDQSVDATIGLERAEELYEKVFFEYGDDSVAQLGGVHLACEQASNILTKILEWGRLASYLEQSTRYIAYDARLAGRYRFYRDPEVLTSRFGTRYVGDLDRMFDSYSVLMEKVTEHIRATVKRDPADSDFVFRMATRAKALDAVRGVLPAASLSNVGIYGSGQSYESMLIRMRAHPLPEARQYADLMLEELRKVIPSFLRRVDLADRGGRWSDYLSDNRENTQEVVRGLFEETPVDHSAAVVLTDFDPDGEDKLIAAICYSHTSLPETQIMQRVQRLGHDEKVAILKSYIGER
;
A
#
# COMPACT_ATOMS: atom_id res chain seq x y z
N MET A 1 -37.38 -12.53 9.21
CA MET A 1 -36.81 -11.39 8.48
C MET A 1 -36.89 -10.19 9.39
N THR A 2 -35.77 -9.53 9.68
CA THR A 2 -35.78 -8.28 10.44
C THR A 2 -36.40 -7.19 9.57
N VAL A 3 -37.35 -6.43 10.11
CA VAL A 3 -37.91 -5.25 9.42
C VAL A 3 -37.05 -4.06 9.84
N TYR A 4 -36.38 -3.44 8.87
CA TYR A 4 -35.65 -2.20 9.10
C TYR A 4 -36.63 -1.03 9.14
N ALA A 5 -36.45 -0.10 10.07
CA ALA A 5 -37.26 1.12 10.14
C ALA A 5 -36.71 2.12 9.09
N PRO A 6 -37.46 2.45 8.02
CA PRO A 6 -37.06 3.49 7.10
C PRO A 6 -37.23 4.86 7.78
N GLU A 7 -36.31 5.77 7.52
CA GLU A 7 -36.48 7.16 7.91
C GLU A 7 -37.23 7.91 6.81
N GLU A 8 -38.19 8.75 7.20
CA GLU A 8 -38.96 9.56 6.25
C GLU A 8 -38.21 10.86 5.93
N PHE A 9 -38.12 11.16 4.64
CA PHE A 9 -37.54 12.39 4.10
C PHE A 9 -38.56 13.10 3.21
N THR A 10 -38.54 14.43 3.22
CA THR A 10 -39.30 15.23 2.26
C THR A 10 -38.79 15.02 0.83
N ALA A 11 -39.56 15.47 -0.16
CA ALA A 11 -39.14 15.38 -1.56
C ALA A 11 -37.82 16.14 -1.82
N GLU A 12 -37.68 17.31 -1.21
CA GLU A 12 -36.49 18.18 -1.28
C GLU A 12 -35.27 17.53 -0.62
N GLU A 13 -35.44 17.03 0.62
CA GLU A 13 -34.38 16.28 1.32
C GLU A 13 -33.93 15.05 0.53
N SER A 14 -34.89 14.31 -0.04
CA SER A 14 -34.60 13.14 -0.87
C SER A 14 -33.82 13.49 -2.13
N GLU A 15 -34.08 14.65 -2.75
CA GLU A 15 -33.34 15.10 -3.93
C GLU A 15 -31.87 15.40 -3.61
N ILE A 16 -31.60 16.03 -2.46
CA ILE A 16 -30.24 16.29 -1.98
C ILE A 16 -29.53 14.96 -1.66
N LEU A 17 -30.17 14.08 -0.88
CA LEU A 17 -29.57 12.83 -0.43
C LEU A 17 -29.22 11.89 -1.60
N ARG A 18 -30.02 11.85 -2.67
CA ARG A 18 -29.75 11.01 -3.86
C ARG A 18 -28.42 11.33 -4.53
N ARG A 19 -27.84 12.52 -4.31
CA ARG A 19 -26.55 12.92 -4.89
C ARG A 19 -25.37 12.29 -4.15
N TYR A 20 -25.54 11.97 -2.87
CA TYR A 20 -24.46 11.59 -1.95
C TYR A 20 -24.62 10.21 -1.31
N PHE A 21 -25.79 9.59 -1.42
CA PHE A 21 -26.09 8.28 -0.82
C PHE A 21 -26.62 7.31 -1.88
N THR A 22 -26.09 6.10 -1.92
CA THR A 22 -26.50 5.09 -2.92
C THR A 22 -27.91 4.53 -2.70
N ASN A 23 -28.46 4.69 -1.49
CA ASN A 23 -29.78 4.18 -1.12
C ASN A 23 -30.34 5.03 0.03
N LEU A 24 -31.67 5.26 0.04
CA LEU A 24 -32.36 6.04 1.08
C LEU A 24 -33.20 5.18 2.05
N ASP A 25 -33.70 4.03 1.58
CA ASP A 25 -34.73 3.25 2.27
C ASP A 25 -34.16 2.08 3.10
N GLY A 26 -33.01 1.57 2.67
CA GLY A 26 -32.33 0.43 3.25
C GLY A 26 -31.35 0.81 4.38
N PRO A 27 -31.03 -0.14 5.27
CA PRO A 27 -30.11 0.06 6.39
C PRO A 27 -28.63 0.07 5.96
N VAL A 28 -28.33 -0.37 4.72
CA VAL A 28 -26.98 -0.45 4.16
C VAL A 28 -26.92 0.39 2.90
N PHE A 29 -25.96 1.31 2.87
CA PHE A 29 -25.78 2.27 1.80
C PHE A 29 -24.34 2.81 1.84
N ALA A 30 -23.89 3.43 0.75
CA ALA A 30 -22.56 4.01 0.64
C ALA A 30 -22.65 5.53 0.41
N LEU A 31 -21.62 6.25 0.89
CA LEU A 31 -21.40 7.65 0.56
C LEU A 31 -20.72 7.75 -0.81
N VAL A 32 -21.23 8.63 -1.67
CA VAL A 32 -20.67 8.92 -2.99
C VAL A 32 -20.55 10.43 -3.17
N ASN A 33 -19.67 10.88 -4.07
CA ASN A 33 -19.57 12.30 -4.47
C ASN A 33 -19.35 13.30 -3.33
N LEU A 34 -18.84 12.85 -2.18
CA LEU A 34 -18.45 13.71 -1.04
C LEU A 34 -16.91 13.79 -0.94
N PRO A 35 -16.36 14.95 -0.55
CA PRO A 35 -14.95 15.07 -0.20
C PRO A 35 -14.58 14.12 0.95
N GLU A 36 -13.34 13.61 0.95
CA GLU A 36 -12.85 12.66 1.96
C GLU A 36 -12.87 13.23 3.38
N VAL A 37 -12.56 14.53 3.53
CA VAL A 37 -12.65 15.24 4.82
C VAL A 37 -14.08 15.25 5.35
N VAL A 38 -15.07 15.48 4.48
CA VAL A 38 -16.49 15.48 4.86
C VAL A 38 -16.93 14.07 5.26
N LYS A 39 -16.54 13.03 4.53
CA LYS A 39 -16.82 11.63 4.90
C LYS A 39 -16.27 11.32 6.29
N GLY A 40 -15.00 11.67 6.54
CA GLY A 40 -14.34 11.46 7.83
C GLY A 40 -15.05 12.18 8.98
N ALA A 41 -15.34 13.47 8.81
CA ALA A 41 -16.03 14.28 9.81
C ALA A 41 -17.46 13.77 10.09
N LEU A 42 -18.21 13.39 9.03
CA LEU A 42 -19.56 12.88 9.13
C LEU A 42 -19.60 11.57 9.93
N PHE A 43 -18.71 10.61 9.65
CA PHE A 43 -18.64 9.37 10.43
C PHE A 43 -18.13 9.57 11.87
N ALA A 44 -17.20 10.51 12.07
CA ALA A 44 -16.76 10.87 13.41
C ALA A 44 -17.94 11.42 14.24
N ARG A 45 -18.77 12.30 13.67
CA ARG A 45 -20.00 12.80 14.30
C ARG A 45 -21.07 11.72 14.47
N TYR A 46 -21.21 10.84 13.48
CA TYR A 46 -22.18 9.74 13.49
C TYR A 46 -21.96 8.79 14.68
N SER A 47 -20.70 8.54 15.03
CA SER A 47 -20.36 7.70 16.19
C SER A 47 -20.83 8.27 17.55
N ARG A 48 -21.26 9.53 17.61
CA ARG A 48 -21.60 10.26 18.85
C ARG A 48 -22.99 10.93 18.81
N THR A 49 -23.88 10.47 17.93
CA THR A 49 -25.25 10.97 17.81
C THR A 49 -26.26 9.83 17.75
N HIS A 50 -27.52 10.11 18.06
CA HIS A 50 -28.64 9.18 17.90
C HIS A 50 -29.34 9.32 16.54
N LYS A 51 -28.95 10.31 15.73
CA LYS A 51 -29.47 10.52 14.37
C LYS A 51 -28.94 9.45 13.42
N SER A 52 -29.69 9.13 12.37
CA SER A 52 -29.14 8.39 11.23
C SER A 52 -28.06 9.22 10.52
N LEU A 53 -27.21 8.56 9.73
CA LEU A 53 -26.18 9.25 8.95
C LEU A 53 -26.77 10.27 7.95
N ARG A 54 -27.92 9.95 7.34
CA ARG A 54 -28.60 10.80 6.35
C ARG A 54 -29.19 12.04 7.02
N ARG A 55 -29.84 11.87 8.17
CA ARG A 55 -30.39 12.98 8.95
C ARG A 55 -29.30 13.89 9.50
N LEU A 56 -28.24 13.29 10.04
CA LEU A 56 -27.05 14.02 10.47
C LEU A 56 -26.48 14.87 9.32
N PHE A 57 -26.36 14.30 8.13
CA PHE A 57 -25.87 15.01 6.95
C PHE A 57 -26.76 16.20 6.58
N LEU A 58 -28.09 16.00 6.49
CA LEU A 58 -29.05 17.08 6.20
C LEU A 58 -28.96 18.22 7.23
N ASP A 59 -28.92 17.86 8.52
CA ASP A 59 -29.01 18.83 9.60
C ASP A 59 -27.69 19.60 9.84
N GLU A 60 -26.53 18.95 9.66
CA GLU A 60 -25.22 19.46 10.09
C GLU A 60 -24.23 19.71 8.96
N PHE A 61 -24.44 19.18 7.75
CA PHE A 61 -23.43 19.22 6.66
C PHE A 61 -23.96 19.75 5.32
N VAL A 62 -25.27 19.65 5.02
CA VAL A 62 -25.82 20.09 3.73
C VAL A 62 -25.73 21.58 3.51
N GLY A 63 -25.97 22.39 4.55
CA GLY A 63 -25.92 23.85 4.45
C GLY A 63 -24.54 24.41 4.10
N ASP A 64 -23.50 23.60 4.30
CA ASP A 64 -22.12 23.98 4.00
C ASP A 64 -21.67 23.54 2.60
N LEU A 65 -22.44 22.68 1.92
CA LEU A 65 -22.14 22.27 0.53
C LEU A 65 -22.71 23.31 -0.44
N ASP A 66 -21.89 23.83 -1.35
CA ASP A 66 -22.43 24.62 -2.46
C ASP A 66 -23.18 23.72 -3.45
N ILE A 67 -24.52 23.82 -3.43
CA ILE A 67 -25.44 23.04 -4.27
C ILE A 67 -25.59 23.68 -5.66
N ALA A 68 -24.96 24.84 -5.92
CA ALA A 68 -25.11 25.62 -7.16
C ALA A 68 -24.22 25.16 -8.34
N GLY A 69 -23.31 24.19 -8.13
CA GLY A 69 -22.39 23.69 -9.16
C GLY A 69 -22.94 22.52 -9.99
N ASP A 70 -22.61 22.54 -11.28
CA ASP A 70 -23.01 21.59 -12.34
C ASP A 70 -22.80 20.11 -11.98
N GLN A 71 -23.54 19.21 -12.64
CA GLN A 71 -23.61 17.76 -12.36
C GLN A 71 -22.28 16.98 -12.56
N SER A 72 -21.19 17.67 -12.83
CA SER A 72 -19.85 17.12 -12.99
C SER A 72 -18.83 17.94 -12.21
N VAL A 73 -18.34 17.34 -11.12
CA VAL A 73 -17.07 17.62 -10.43
C VAL A 73 -17.06 18.81 -9.46
N ASP A 74 -16.57 18.48 -8.26
CA ASP A 74 -16.09 19.32 -7.15
C ASP A 74 -17.11 20.10 -6.32
N ALA A 75 -17.57 19.45 -5.24
CA ALA A 75 -17.99 20.13 -4.02
C ALA A 75 -16.73 20.64 -3.27
N THR A 76 -16.05 21.65 -3.82
CA THR A 76 -14.89 22.30 -3.19
C THR A 76 -15.28 23.32 -2.11
N ILE A 77 -16.58 23.54 -1.89
CA ILE A 77 -17.09 24.56 -0.97
C ILE A 77 -17.92 23.85 0.11
N GLY A 78 -17.46 24.00 1.35
CA GLY A 78 -17.87 23.25 2.55
C GLY A 78 -16.69 22.68 3.37
N LEU A 79 -15.47 22.77 2.82
CA LEU A 79 -14.25 22.29 3.48
C LEU A 79 -13.94 23.04 4.78
N GLU A 80 -14.02 24.37 4.86
CA GLU A 80 -13.55 25.11 6.04
C GLU A 80 -14.23 24.66 7.34
N ARG A 81 -15.57 24.57 7.35
CA ARG A 81 -16.29 24.13 8.57
C ARG A 81 -16.16 22.63 8.83
N ALA A 82 -16.10 21.80 7.79
CA ALA A 82 -15.82 20.37 7.93
C ALA A 82 -14.40 20.12 8.46
N GLU A 83 -13.43 20.93 8.06
CA GLU A 83 -12.06 20.97 8.57
C GLU A 83 -12.05 21.42 10.03
N GLU A 84 -12.73 22.50 10.40
CA GLU A 84 -12.85 22.95 11.80
C GLU A 84 -13.51 21.88 12.71
N LEU A 85 -14.58 21.25 12.23
CA LEU A 85 -15.25 20.14 12.93
C LEU A 85 -14.32 18.93 13.06
N TYR A 86 -13.61 18.59 11.98
CA TYR A 86 -12.62 17.52 12.00
C TYR A 86 -11.50 17.84 12.97
N GLU A 87 -10.96 19.05 12.95
CA GLU A 87 -9.92 19.52 13.86
C GLU A 87 -10.32 19.38 15.32
N LYS A 88 -11.50 19.89 15.68
CA LYS A 88 -11.98 19.79 17.05
C LYS A 88 -12.11 18.34 17.51
N VAL A 89 -12.64 17.46 16.65
CA VAL A 89 -12.82 16.05 16.99
C VAL A 89 -11.50 15.27 16.97
N PHE A 90 -10.59 15.58 16.05
CA PHE A 90 -9.34 14.85 15.83
C PHE A 90 -8.22 15.30 16.79
N PHE A 91 -8.09 16.60 17.02
CA PHE A 91 -7.02 17.19 17.80
C PHE A 91 -7.29 17.11 19.31
N GLU A 92 -8.55 17.27 19.75
CA GLU A 92 -8.90 17.21 21.18
C GLU A 92 -9.04 15.76 21.70
N TYR A 93 -9.46 14.81 20.87
CA TYR A 93 -9.77 13.45 21.33
C TYR A 93 -8.73 12.38 20.96
N GLY A 94 -7.73 12.70 20.12
CA GLY A 94 -6.66 11.75 19.74
C GLY A 94 -7.18 10.49 19.04
N ASP A 95 -8.30 10.60 18.32
CA ASP A 95 -8.97 9.44 17.72
C ASP A 95 -8.31 9.07 16.38
N ASP A 96 -7.25 8.27 16.46
CA ASP A 96 -6.50 7.82 15.29
C ASP A 96 -7.34 6.97 14.32
N SER A 97 -8.47 6.42 14.79
CA SER A 97 -9.39 5.66 13.93
C SER A 97 -10.11 6.56 12.92
N VAL A 98 -10.32 7.84 13.26
CA VAL A 98 -10.93 8.82 12.35
C VAL A 98 -10.01 9.12 11.16
N ALA A 99 -8.69 9.03 11.33
CA ALA A 99 -7.75 9.20 10.23
C ALA A 99 -7.83 8.08 9.17
N GLN A 100 -8.52 6.98 9.47
CA GLN A 100 -8.72 5.87 8.53
C GLN A 100 -9.91 6.09 7.59
N LEU A 101 -10.77 7.08 7.88
CA LEU A 101 -12.07 7.26 7.23
C LEU A 101 -12.01 8.11 5.95
N GLY A 102 -10.84 8.66 5.63
CA GLY A 102 -10.56 9.33 4.36
C GLY A 102 -9.35 8.70 3.69
N GLY A 103 -9.37 8.58 2.36
CA GLY A 103 -8.29 7.97 1.59
C GLY A 103 -8.02 8.63 0.24
N VAL A 104 -6.81 8.43 -0.28
CA VAL A 104 -6.33 9.07 -1.52
C VAL A 104 -5.68 8.05 -2.45
N HIS A 105 -6.02 8.14 -3.73
CA HIS A 105 -5.25 7.52 -4.81
C HIS A 105 -4.10 8.47 -5.18
N LEU A 106 -2.86 8.07 -4.89
CA LEU A 106 -1.66 8.85 -5.14
C LEU A 106 -0.81 8.15 -6.20
N ALA A 107 -0.40 8.89 -7.22
CA ALA A 107 0.57 8.41 -8.21
C ALA A 107 1.98 8.84 -7.81
N CYS A 108 2.86 7.87 -7.59
CA CYS A 108 4.27 8.08 -7.30
C CYS A 108 5.08 7.68 -8.54
N GLU A 109 5.47 8.65 -9.36
CA GLU A 109 6.27 8.40 -10.56
C GLU A 109 7.77 8.61 -10.31
N GLN A 110 8.59 7.96 -11.14
CA GLN A 110 10.05 8.13 -11.15
C GLN A 110 10.71 7.87 -9.79
N ALA A 111 10.20 6.88 -9.05
CA ALA A 111 10.79 6.40 -7.81
C ALA A 111 11.85 5.35 -8.12
N SER A 112 13.04 5.43 -7.51
CA SER A 112 14.02 4.34 -7.62
C SER A 112 13.45 3.02 -7.12
N ASN A 113 14.00 1.89 -7.56
CA ASN A 113 13.56 0.58 -7.10
C ASN A 113 13.70 0.44 -5.57
N ILE A 114 14.69 1.11 -4.97
CA ILE A 114 14.84 1.17 -3.52
C ILE A 114 13.67 1.96 -2.90
N LEU A 115 13.35 3.13 -3.45
CA LEU A 115 12.23 3.94 -2.98
C LEU A 115 10.89 3.21 -3.13
N THR A 116 10.66 2.45 -4.20
CA THR A 116 9.41 1.68 -4.33
C THR A 116 9.24 0.68 -3.19
N LYS A 117 10.30 0.00 -2.75
CA LYS A 117 10.22 -0.88 -1.56
C LYS A 117 9.94 -0.11 -0.26
N ILE A 118 10.40 1.13 -0.14
CA ILE A 118 10.10 1.99 1.02
C ILE A 118 8.63 2.39 1.02
N LEU A 119 8.10 2.80 -0.14
CA LEU A 119 6.69 3.15 -0.33
C LEU A 119 5.77 1.95 0.00
N GLU A 120 6.13 0.76 -0.49
CA GLU A 120 5.32 -0.47 -0.37
C GLU A 120 5.44 -1.18 0.98
N TRP A 121 6.21 -0.64 1.93
CA TRP A 121 6.44 -1.30 3.23
C TRP A 121 5.19 -1.39 4.12
N GLY A 122 4.29 -0.41 4.04
CA GLY A 122 3.12 -0.34 4.93
C GLY A 122 2.03 -1.34 4.51
N ARG A 123 1.57 -2.21 5.42
CA ARG A 123 0.53 -3.22 5.09
C ARG A 123 -0.89 -2.68 4.96
N LEU A 124 -1.14 -1.45 5.41
CA LEU A 124 -2.48 -0.83 5.45
C LEU A 124 -2.72 0.10 4.25
N ALA A 125 -2.25 -0.27 3.07
CA ALA A 125 -2.52 0.44 1.82
C ALA A 125 -2.49 -0.56 0.66
N SER A 126 -3.02 -0.14 -0.48
CA SER A 126 -2.98 -0.88 -1.73
C SER A 126 -1.90 -0.28 -2.63
N TYR A 127 -1.11 -1.14 -3.25
CA TYR A 127 0.00 -0.73 -4.12
C TYR A 127 -0.12 -1.39 -5.50
N LEU A 128 0.31 -0.65 -6.52
CA LEU A 128 0.47 -1.18 -7.86
C LEU A 128 1.74 -0.60 -8.50
N GLU A 129 2.83 -1.35 -8.44
CA GLU A 129 4.10 -1.00 -9.08
C GLU A 129 4.12 -1.41 -10.56
N GLN A 130 4.80 -0.61 -11.39
CA GLN A 130 5.14 -0.96 -12.76
C GLN A 130 5.94 -2.27 -12.84
N SER A 131 5.36 -3.30 -13.47
CA SER A 131 5.97 -4.63 -13.47
C SER A 131 7.18 -4.77 -14.42
N THR A 132 8.34 -5.07 -13.85
CA THR A 132 9.55 -5.48 -14.59
C THR A 132 9.41 -6.84 -15.29
N ARG A 133 8.34 -7.60 -15.00
CA ARG A 133 8.05 -8.88 -15.67
C ARG A 133 7.30 -8.70 -16.99
N TYR A 134 6.66 -7.55 -17.19
CA TYR A 134 5.83 -7.30 -18.38
C TYR A 134 6.29 -6.08 -19.19
N ILE A 135 7.03 -5.17 -18.58
CA ILE A 135 7.51 -3.95 -19.21
C ILE A 135 9.04 -3.98 -19.28
N ALA A 136 9.58 -3.64 -20.45
CA ALA A 136 11.01 -3.46 -20.64
C ALA A 136 11.44 -2.08 -20.16
N TYR A 137 12.58 -2.01 -19.47
CA TYR A 137 13.07 -0.79 -18.81
C TYR A 137 14.17 -0.07 -19.62
N ASP A 138 14.36 -0.46 -20.88
CA ASP A 138 15.32 0.12 -21.81
C ASP A 138 14.79 1.36 -22.56
N ALA A 139 13.52 1.71 -22.36
CA ALA A 139 12.95 2.93 -22.92
C ALA A 139 13.55 4.18 -22.27
N ARG A 140 14.08 5.10 -23.09
CA ARG A 140 14.65 6.36 -22.61
C ARG A 140 13.56 7.34 -22.18
N LEU A 141 13.79 8.03 -21.06
CA LEU A 141 12.98 9.15 -20.58
C LEU A 141 13.76 10.44 -20.77
N ALA A 142 13.19 11.40 -21.52
CA ALA A 142 13.88 12.64 -21.92
C ALA A 142 15.29 12.38 -22.49
N GLY A 143 15.42 11.37 -23.35
CA GLY A 143 16.69 10.99 -24.01
C GLY A 143 17.68 10.17 -23.19
N ARG A 144 17.37 9.85 -21.91
CA ARG A 144 18.29 9.15 -20.99
C ARG A 144 17.69 7.86 -20.43
N TYR A 145 18.53 6.91 -20.02
CA TYR A 145 18.04 5.75 -19.27
C TYR A 145 17.43 6.16 -17.92
N ARG A 146 16.42 5.38 -17.52
CA ARG A 146 15.55 5.61 -16.37
C ARG A 146 16.21 5.10 -15.10
N PHE A 147 17.20 5.82 -14.61
CA PHE A 147 17.77 5.60 -13.29
C PHE A 147 17.82 6.88 -12.46
N TYR A 148 17.71 6.70 -11.14
CA TYR A 148 17.77 7.76 -10.15
C TYR A 148 19.16 8.40 -10.14
N ARG A 149 19.17 9.72 -10.08
CA ARG A 149 20.37 10.55 -10.23
C ARG A 149 20.53 11.37 -8.96
N ASP A 150 21.10 10.74 -7.95
CA ASP A 150 21.36 11.38 -6.66
C ASP A 150 22.23 12.64 -6.85
N PRO A 151 21.76 13.84 -6.44
CA PRO A 151 22.50 15.08 -6.63
C PRO A 151 23.90 15.10 -6.01
N GLU A 152 24.08 14.47 -4.83
CA GLU A 152 25.38 14.42 -4.16
C GLU A 152 26.33 13.49 -4.90
N VAL A 153 25.85 12.34 -5.37
CA VAL A 153 26.66 11.44 -6.21
C VAL A 153 27.08 12.14 -7.51
N LEU A 154 26.15 12.82 -8.18
CA LEU A 154 26.42 13.49 -9.46
C LEU A 154 27.43 14.64 -9.34
N THR A 155 27.41 15.37 -8.23
CA THR A 155 28.35 16.48 -7.98
C THR A 155 29.68 16.02 -7.38
N SER A 156 29.75 14.78 -6.89
CA SER A 156 30.99 14.19 -6.38
C SER A 156 31.98 13.80 -7.49
N ARG A 157 33.20 13.42 -7.06
CA ARG A 157 34.22 12.81 -7.94
C ARG A 157 33.78 11.51 -8.64
N PHE A 158 32.66 10.90 -8.20
CA PHE A 158 32.15 9.65 -8.76
C PHE A 158 31.03 9.86 -9.77
N GLY A 159 30.52 11.08 -9.97
CA GLY A 159 29.33 11.34 -10.78
C GLY A 159 29.42 10.84 -12.23
N THR A 160 30.52 11.16 -12.93
CA THR A 160 30.74 10.68 -14.31
C THR A 160 30.83 9.16 -14.38
N ARG A 161 31.49 8.53 -13.41
CA ARG A 161 31.58 7.07 -13.33
C ARG A 161 30.22 6.44 -13.07
N TYR A 162 29.45 6.97 -12.12
CA TYR A 162 28.11 6.50 -11.80
C TYR A 162 27.20 6.49 -13.04
N VAL A 163 27.15 7.60 -13.77
CA VAL A 163 26.35 7.70 -15.00
C VAL A 163 26.84 6.70 -16.05
N GLY A 164 28.15 6.65 -16.31
CA GLY A 164 28.71 5.76 -17.33
C GLY A 164 28.56 4.28 -17.00
N ASP A 165 28.65 3.89 -15.73
CA ASP A 165 28.46 2.51 -15.28
C ASP A 165 26.98 2.12 -15.39
N LEU A 166 26.05 2.98 -14.99
CA LEU A 166 24.62 2.72 -15.13
C LEU A 166 24.16 2.68 -16.60
N ASP A 167 24.62 3.60 -17.45
CA ASP A 167 24.30 3.55 -18.89
C ASP A 167 24.76 2.21 -19.48
N ARG A 168 25.98 1.74 -19.16
CA ARG A 168 26.47 0.42 -19.60
C ARG A 168 25.64 -0.75 -19.07
N MET A 169 25.12 -0.66 -17.83
CA MET A 169 24.21 -1.69 -17.30
C MET A 169 22.90 -1.74 -18.07
N PHE A 170 22.31 -0.58 -18.42
CA PHE A 170 21.09 -0.53 -19.24
C PHE A 170 21.31 -1.00 -20.67
N ASP A 171 22.43 -0.63 -21.31
CA ASP A 171 22.81 -1.16 -22.62
C ASP A 171 22.93 -2.68 -22.59
N SER A 172 23.59 -3.22 -21.54
CA SER A 172 23.73 -4.67 -21.33
C SER A 172 22.38 -5.34 -21.12
N TYR A 173 21.49 -4.74 -20.32
CA TYR A 173 20.13 -5.21 -20.12
C TYR A 173 19.35 -5.28 -21.44
N SER A 174 19.41 -4.27 -22.30
CA SER A 174 18.76 -4.27 -23.62
C SER A 174 19.20 -5.45 -24.48
N VAL A 175 20.52 -5.66 -24.59
CA VAL A 175 21.09 -6.77 -25.37
C VAL A 175 20.69 -8.12 -24.79
N LEU A 176 20.73 -8.27 -23.46
CA LEU A 176 20.36 -9.53 -22.81
C LEU A 176 18.87 -9.83 -22.96
N MET A 177 18.00 -8.83 -22.83
CA MET A 177 16.56 -8.99 -23.01
C MET A 177 16.24 -9.58 -24.38
N GLU A 178 16.85 -9.05 -25.45
CA GLU A 178 16.63 -9.56 -26.81
C GLU A 178 17.11 -11.01 -26.97
N LYS A 179 18.34 -11.30 -26.56
CA LYS A 179 18.94 -12.64 -26.66
C LYS A 179 18.17 -13.69 -25.85
N VAL A 180 17.77 -13.34 -24.63
CA VAL A 180 16.99 -14.24 -23.77
C VAL A 180 15.58 -14.44 -24.33
N THR A 181 14.97 -13.41 -24.93
CA THR A 181 13.66 -13.55 -25.61
C THR A 181 13.75 -14.52 -26.79
N GLU A 182 14.78 -14.40 -27.63
CA GLU A 182 15.02 -15.32 -28.74
C GLU A 182 15.24 -16.74 -28.25
N HIS A 183 16.11 -16.93 -27.25
CA HIS A 183 16.37 -18.23 -26.65
C HIS A 183 15.11 -18.89 -26.08
N ILE A 184 14.28 -18.13 -25.34
CA ILE A 184 13.02 -18.66 -24.78
C ILE A 184 12.05 -19.06 -25.88
N ARG A 185 11.93 -18.26 -26.95
CA ARG A 185 11.05 -18.59 -28.08
C ARG A 185 11.51 -19.83 -28.85
N ALA A 186 12.83 -20.06 -28.92
CA ALA A 186 13.39 -21.25 -29.55
C ALA A 186 13.24 -22.52 -28.69
N THR A 187 13.20 -22.38 -27.36
CA THR A 187 13.20 -23.52 -26.42
C THR A 187 11.81 -23.89 -25.91
N VAL A 188 10.90 -22.92 -25.76
CA VAL A 188 9.54 -23.17 -25.29
C VAL A 188 8.66 -23.58 -26.46
N LYS A 189 8.16 -24.82 -26.42
CA LYS A 189 7.18 -25.31 -27.39
C LYS A 189 5.86 -24.57 -27.21
N ARG A 190 5.36 -23.97 -28.29
CA ARG A 190 4.03 -23.37 -28.34
C ARG A 190 2.96 -24.46 -28.27
N ASP A 191 1.97 -24.30 -27.40
CA ASP A 191 0.79 -25.16 -27.40
C ASP A 191 -0.04 -24.90 -28.67
N PRO A 192 -0.52 -25.93 -29.39
CA PRO A 192 -1.38 -25.75 -30.56
C PRO A 192 -2.64 -24.93 -30.29
N ALA A 193 -3.15 -24.92 -29.05
CA ALA A 193 -4.31 -24.12 -28.64
C ALA A 193 -3.95 -22.63 -28.45
N ASP A 194 -2.68 -22.30 -28.22
CA ASP A 194 -2.26 -20.90 -28.04
C ASP A 194 -2.21 -20.17 -29.38
N SER A 195 -2.72 -18.93 -29.39
CA SER A 195 -2.48 -18.00 -30.50
C SER A 195 -1.01 -17.54 -30.53
N ASP A 196 -0.55 -17.09 -31.69
CA ASP A 196 0.81 -16.51 -31.82
C ASP A 196 1.00 -15.30 -30.89
N PHE A 197 -0.03 -14.47 -30.74
CA PHE A 197 0.00 -13.32 -29.85
C PHE A 197 0.23 -13.73 -28.39
N VAL A 198 -0.55 -14.70 -27.89
CA VAL A 198 -0.42 -15.21 -26.51
C VAL A 198 0.97 -15.81 -26.29
N PHE A 199 1.45 -16.64 -27.22
CA PHE A 199 2.78 -17.22 -27.15
C PHE A 199 3.89 -16.14 -27.10
N ARG A 200 3.81 -15.12 -27.97
CA ARG A 200 4.81 -14.04 -28.02
C ARG A 200 4.81 -13.17 -26.76
N MET A 201 3.64 -12.91 -26.17
CA MET A 201 3.50 -12.18 -24.92
C MET A 201 4.04 -12.99 -23.73
N ALA A 202 3.65 -14.26 -23.61
CA ALA A 202 4.11 -15.14 -22.52
C ALA A 202 5.63 -15.35 -22.56
N THR A 203 6.20 -15.62 -23.74
CA THR A 203 7.65 -15.80 -23.91
C THR A 203 8.43 -14.51 -23.64
N ARG A 204 7.91 -13.34 -24.04
CA ARG A 204 8.50 -12.05 -23.70
C ARG A 204 8.46 -11.79 -22.19
N ALA A 205 7.35 -12.08 -21.52
CA ALA A 205 7.24 -11.92 -20.07
C ALA A 205 8.23 -12.83 -19.32
N LYS A 206 8.38 -14.09 -19.77
CA LYS A 206 9.37 -15.03 -19.22
C LYS A 206 10.80 -14.53 -19.41
N ALA A 207 11.11 -13.90 -20.55
CA ALA A 207 12.41 -13.31 -20.80
C ALA A 207 12.71 -12.10 -19.91
N LEU A 208 11.73 -11.20 -19.76
CA LEU A 208 11.82 -10.07 -18.86
C LEU A 208 12.04 -10.51 -17.40
N ASP A 209 11.27 -11.51 -16.95
CA ASP A 209 11.42 -12.07 -15.60
C ASP A 209 12.79 -12.73 -15.36
N ALA A 210 13.37 -13.36 -16.39
CA ALA A 210 14.70 -13.94 -16.30
C ALA A 210 15.83 -12.89 -16.28
N VAL A 211 15.69 -11.79 -17.02
CA VAL A 211 16.76 -10.79 -17.19
C VAL A 211 16.69 -9.65 -16.17
N ARG A 212 15.55 -9.43 -15.50
CA ARG A 212 15.34 -8.28 -14.60
C ARG A 212 16.37 -8.16 -13.47
N GLY A 213 17.02 -9.26 -13.07
CA GLY A 213 18.08 -9.23 -12.06
C GLY A 213 19.32 -8.42 -12.44
N VAL A 214 19.46 -8.04 -13.72
CA VAL A 214 20.54 -7.17 -14.23
C VAL A 214 20.22 -5.69 -14.03
N LEU A 215 18.95 -5.33 -13.84
CA LEU A 215 18.57 -3.93 -13.64
C LEU A 215 19.19 -3.39 -12.35
N PRO A 216 19.81 -2.19 -12.37
CA PRO A 216 20.37 -1.60 -11.17
C PRO A 216 19.27 -1.22 -10.19
N ALA A 217 19.58 -1.20 -8.88
CA ALA A 217 18.67 -0.72 -7.83
C ALA A 217 18.23 0.74 -8.03
N ALA A 218 19.02 1.52 -8.78
CA ALA A 218 18.68 2.88 -9.17
C ALA A 218 17.59 2.96 -10.26
N SER A 219 17.17 1.85 -10.87
CA SER A 219 16.14 1.86 -11.93
C SER A 219 14.87 2.55 -11.44
N LEU A 220 14.32 3.46 -12.24
CA LEU A 220 13.10 4.19 -11.92
C LEU A 220 11.86 3.39 -12.30
N SER A 221 10.87 3.42 -11.43
CA SER A 221 9.57 2.77 -11.55
C SER A 221 8.47 3.76 -11.15
N ASN A 222 7.22 3.37 -11.38
CA ASN A 222 6.04 4.11 -10.96
C ASN A 222 5.20 3.22 -10.04
N VAL A 223 4.64 3.79 -8.97
CA VAL A 223 3.79 3.10 -8.00
C VAL A 223 2.48 3.88 -7.85
N GLY A 224 1.36 3.22 -8.10
CA GLY A 224 0.05 3.71 -7.65
C GLY A 224 -0.19 3.29 -6.22
N ILE A 225 -0.64 4.21 -5.37
CA ILE A 225 -0.95 3.95 -3.96
C ILE A 225 -2.40 4.34 -3.69
N TYR A 226 -3.15 3.49 -3.02
CA TYR A 226 -4.37 3.90 -2.33
C TYR A 226 -4.21 3.63 -0.83
N GLY A 227 -4.34 4.68 -0.03
CA GLY A 227 -4.18 4.58 1.42
C GLY A 227 -5.10 5.54 2.15
N SER A 228 -5.37 5.25 3.42
CA SER A 228 -6.06 6.18 4.29
C SER A 228 -5.11 7.27 4.81
N GLY A 229 -5.66 8.33 5.41
CA GLY A 229 -4.87 9.36 6.09
C GLY A 229 -3.90 8.78 7.11
N GLN A 230 -4.33 7.81 7.93
CA GLN A 230 -3.48 7.10 8.89
C GLN A 230 -2.31 6.37 8.21
N SER A 231 -2.58 5.68 7.10
CA SER A 231 -1.55 4.93 6.38
C SER A 231 -0.51 5.84 5.76
N TYR A 232 -0.94 6.96 5.18
CA TYR A 232 -0.04 7.99 4.66
C TYR A 232 0.74 8.68 5.78
N GLU A 233 0.12 9.03 6.90
CA GLU A 233 0.82 9.61 8.06
C GLU A 233 1.95 8.69 8.54
N SER A 234 1.66 7.41 8.77
CA SER A 234 2.66 6.42 9.16
C SER A 234 3.76 6.23 8.11
N MET A 235 3.41 6.26 6.83
CA MET A 235 4.36 6.16 5.72
C MET A 235 5.31 7.36 5.70
N LEU A 236 4.76 8.58 5.75
CA LEU A 236 5.52 9.82 5.70
C LEU A 236 6.46 9.96 6.90
N ILE A 237 5.99 9.66 8.12
CA ILE A 237 6.84 9.69 9.33
C ILE A 237 8.06 8.76 9.18
N ARG A 238 7.86 7.55 8.65
CA ARG A 238 8.95 6.58 8.40
C ARG A 238 9.89 7.05 7.29
N MET A 239 9.36 7.60 6.20
CA MET A 239 10.15 8.09 5.08
C MET A 239 11.01 9.31 5.46
N ARG A 240 10.45 10.24 6.25
CA ARG A 240 11.18 11.41 6.77
C ARG A 240 12.32 11.02 7.71
N ALA A 241 12.16 9.92 8.45
CA ALA A 241 13.21 9.36 9.29
C ALA A 241 14.23 8.51 8.52
N HIS A 242 14.03 8.26 7.23
CA HIS A 242 14.85 7.31 6.46
C HIS A 242 16.24 7.88 6.16
N PRO A 243 17.33 7.07 6.17
CA PRO A 243 18.68 7.56 5.92
C PRO A 243 18.90 8.04 4.47
N LEU A 244 18.16 7.48 3.51
CA LEU A 244 18.29 7.86 2.09
C LEU A 244 17.68 9.24 1.81
N PRO A 245 18.42 10.17 1.18
CA PRO A 245 17.90 11.48 0.80
C PRO A 245 16.68 11.41 -0.11
N GLU A 246 16.66 10.48 -1.07
CA GLU A 246 15.52 10.29 -2.00
C GLU A 246 14.22 10.06 -1.22
N ALA A 247 14.21 9.19 -0.22
CA ALA A 247 13.02 8.89 0.57
C ALA A 247 12.50 10.11 1.33
N ARG A 248 13.40 10.92 1.90
CA ARG A 248 13.03 12.13 2.64
C ARG A 248 12.46 13.20 1.70
N GLN A 249 13.14 13.47 0.60
CA GLN A 249 12.68 14.43 -0.41
C GLN A 249 11.35 14.00 -1.04
N TYR A 250 11.18 12.71 -1.33
CA TYR A 250 9.93 12.19 -1.89
C TYR A 250 8.78 12.28 -0.89
N ALA A 251 9.04 12.12 0.42
CA ALA A 251 8.04 12.32 1.45
C ALA A 251 7.51 13.76 1.48
N ASP A 252 8.37 14.76 1.27
CA ASP A 252 7.96 16.15 1.18
C ASP A 252 7.03 16.40 -0.02
N LEU A 253 7.38 15.86 -1.20
CA LEU A 253 6.55 15.94 -2.40
C LEU A 253 5.17 15.27 -2.19
N MET A 254 5.17 14.09 -1.57
CA MET A 254 3.92 13.38 -1.26
C MET A 254 3.06 14.18 -0.27
N LEU A 255 3.66 14.74 0.78
CA LEU A 255 2.93 15.51 1.79
C LEU A 255 2.27 16.76 1.18
N GLU A 256 2.96 17.44 0.26
CA GLU A 256 2.39 18.58 -0.48
C GLU A 256 1.12 18.18 -1.25
N GLU A 257 1.19 17.13 -2.06
CA GLU A 257 0.04 16.69 -2.87
C GLU A 257 -1.09 16.13 -2.03
N LEU A 258 -0.78 15.32 -1.01
CA LEU A 258 -1.80 14.74 -0.15
C LEU A 258 -2.55 15.82 0.66
N ARG A 259 -1.89 16.91 1.06
CA ARG A 259 -2.53 18.04 1.74
C ARG A 259 -3.52 18.80 0.86
N LYS A 260 -3.47 18.66 -0.47
CA LYS A 260 -4.49 19.23 -1.36
C LYS A 260 -5.82 18.46 -1.32
N VAL A 261 -5.81 17.22 -0.82
CA VAL A 261 -6.98 16.32 -0.81
C VAL A 261 -7.46 16.01 0.61
N ILE A 262 -6.53 15.74 1.54
CA ILE A 262 -6.81 15.33 2.93
C ILE A 262 -5.97 16.13 3.96
N PRO A 263 -5.98 17.48 3.91
CA PRO A 263 -5.09 18.32 4.74
C PRO A 263 -5.19 18.01 6.23
N SER A 264 -6.42 17.91 6.74
CA SER A 264 -6.69 17.68 8.17
C SER A 264 -6.16 16.35 8.70
N PHE A 265 -6.03 15.34 7.84
CA PHE A 265 -5.51 14.02 8.20
C PHE A 265 -3.99 14.00 8.35
N LEU A 266 -3.28 14.98 7.78
CA LEU A 266 -1.81 14.98 7.68
C LEU A 266 -1.14 16.15 8.41
N ARG A 267 -1.88 16.84 9.29
CA ARG A 267 -1.36 17.97 10.05
C ARG A 267 -0.25 17.58 10.99
N ARG A 268 -0.31 16.41 11.60
CA ARG A 268 0.64 16.02 12.66
C ARG A 268 2.00 15.56 12.11
N VAL A 269 2.08 15.23 10.81
CA VAL A 269 3.25 14.61 10.16
C VAL A 269 4.53 15.41 10.39
N ASP A 270 4.46 16.74 10.34
CA ASP A 270 5.61 17.65 10.42
C ASP A 270 5.53 18.61 11.62
N LEU A 271 4.59 18.41 12.54
CA LEU A 271 4.59 19.12 13.82
C LEU A 271 5.74 18.64 14.69
N ALA A 272 6.54 19.58 15.18
CA ALA A 272 7.75 19.31 15.93
C ALA A 272 7.51 18.41 17.16
N ASP A 273 6.41 18.61 17.89
CA ASP A 273 6.04 17.86 19.09
C ASP A 273 5.25 16.56 18.81
N ARG A 274 4.94 16.26 17.53
CA ARG A 274 4.17 15.08 17.10
C ARG A 274 4.96 14.23 16.10
N GLY A 275 4.69 14.37 14.81
CA GLY A 275 5.34 13.60 13.75
C GLY A 275 6.84 13.86 13.69
N GLY A 276 7.28 15.08 14.00
CA GLY A 276 8.70 15.43 14.20
C GLY A 276 9.36 14.54 15.26
N ARG A 277 8.82 14.53 16.50
CA ARG A 277 9.33 13.64 17.57
C ARG A 277 9.35 12.16 17.17
N TRP A 278 8.35 11.70 16.43
CA TRP A 278 8.32 10.31 15.96
C TRP A 278 9.39 10.03 14.91
N SER A 279 9.61 10.95 13.96
CA SER A 279 10.69 10.83 12.98
C SER A 279 12.06 10.85 13.66
N ASP A 280 12.28 11.74 14.63
CA ASP A 280 13.50 11.81 15.43
C ASP A 280 13.73 10.50 16.20
N TYR A 281 12.71 10.03 16.93
CA TYR A 281 12.76 8.76 17.66
C TYR A 281 13.14 7.57 16.77
N LEU A 282 12.56 7.48 15.56
CA LEU A 282 12.88 6.41 14.61
C LEU A 282 14.32 6.54 14.06
N SER A 283 14.80 7.76 13.83
CA SER A 283 16.17 8.01 13.38
C SER A 283 17.17 7.67 14.47
N ASP A 284 16.98 8.23 15.67
CA ASP A 284 17.84 8.05 16.84
C ASP A 284 17.94 6.57 17.23
N ASN A 285 16.81 5.85 17.29
CA ASN A 285 16.84 4.43 17.60
C ASN A 285 17.64 3.62 16.59
N ARG A 286 17.49 3.93 15.29
CA ARG A 286 18.25 3.25 14.24
C ARG A 286 19.75 3.53 14.40
N GLU A 287 20.12 4.79 14.59
CA GLU A 287 21.53 5.22 14.71
C GLU A 287 22.19 4.67 15.96
N ASN A 288 21.54 4.78 17.12
CA ASN A 288 22.00 4.22 18.39
C ASN A 288 22.14 2.70 18.30
N THR A 289 21.17 2.01 17.69
CA THR A 289 21.24 0.55 17.49
C THR A 289 22.39 0.20 16.55
N GLN A 290 22.57 0.94 15.46
CA GLN A 290 23.65 0.72 14.51
C GLN A 290 25.03 0.90 15.18
N GLU A 291 25.20 1.88 16.06
CA GLU A 291 26.43 2.08 16.81
C GLU A 291 26.73 0.90 17.74
N VAL A 292 25.74 0.45 18.51
CA VAL A 292 25.88 -0.72 19.40
C VAL A 292 26.21 -1.97 18.61
N VAL A 293 25.48 -2.24 17.52
CA VAL A 293 25.71 -3.41 16.67
C VAL A 293 27.10 -3.34 16.02
N ARG A 294 27.52 -2.18 15.51
CA ARG A 294 28.87 -2.02 14.95
C ARG A 294 29.93 -2.33 16.01
N GLY A 295 29.82 -1.77 17.21
CA GLY A 295 30.77 -2.03 18.30
C GLY A 295 30.86 -3.51 18.71
N LEU A 296 29.79 -4.28 18.54
CA LEU A 296 29.77 -5.71 18.86
C LEU A 296 30.31 -6.60 17.74
N PHE A 297 30.15 -6.22 16.47
CA PHE A 297 30.35 -7.13 15.33
C PHE A 297 31.37 -6.66 14.28
N GLU A 298 31.86 -5.41 14.31
CA GLU A 298 32.71 -4.84 13.24
C GLU A 298 34.00 -5.63 12.95
N GLU A 299 34.62 -6.21 13.98
CA GLU A 299 35.85 -7.01 13.82
C GLU A 299 35.58 -8.49 13.51
N THR A 300 34.31 -8.91 13.43
CA THR A 300 33.97 -10.30 13.18
C THR A 300 34.18 -10.62 11.69
N PRO A 301 35.03 -11.60 11.34
CA PRO A 301 35.21 -12.00 9.96
C PRO A 301 33.92 -12.60 9.40
N VAL A 302 33.64 -12.32 8.12
CA VAL A 302 32.50 -12.91 7.43
C VAL A 302 32.84 -14.34 7.01
N ASP A 303 32.17 -15.31 7.62
CA ASP A 303 32.29 -16.71 7.25
C ASP A 303 31.57 -17.02 5.94
N HIS A 304 32.10 -18.01 5.19
CA HIS A 304 31.41 -18.54 4.03
C HIS A 304 30.17 -19.35 4.45
N SER A 305 29.01 -18.98 3.90
CA SER A 305 27.77 -19.72 4.05
C SER A 305 27.20 -20.09 2.68
N ALA A 306 26.37 -21.13 2.62
CA ALA A 306 25.61 -21.42 1.43
C ALA A 306 24.61 -20.28 1.15
N ALA A 307 24.31 -20.03 -0.13
CA ALA A 307 23.40 -18.96 -0.52
C ALA A 307 21.96 -19.14 0.04
N VAL A 308 21.57 -20.39 0.32
CA VAL A 308 20.29 -20.76 0.94
C VAL A 308 20.54 -21.82 2.00
N VAL A 309 20.08 -21.58 3.21
CA VAL A 309 20.17 -22.51 4.35
C VAL A 309 18.81 -22.52 5.06
N LEU A 310 18.25 -23.71 5.30
CA LEU A 310 17.09 -23.86 6.19
C LEU A 310 17.57 -23.62 7.62
N THR A 311 17.19 -22.48 8.20
CA THR A 311 17.63 -22.09 9.55
C THR A 311 16.75 -22.66 10.65
N ASP A 312 15.45 -22.75 10.42
CA ASP A 312 14.47 -23.27 11.37
C ASP A 312 13.16 -23.64 10.65
N PHE A 313 12.38 -24.54 11.24
CA PHE A 313 11.01 -24.84 10.83
C PHE A 313 10.20 -25.38 12.01
N ASP A 314 8.87 -25.21 11.98
CA ASP A 314 8.00 -25.75 13.02
C ASP A 314 7.77 -27.26 12.79
N PRO A 315 8.32 -28.16 13.63
CA PRO A 315 8.15 -29.60 13.45
C PRO A 315 6.69 -30.05 13.64
N ASP A 316 5.88 -29.24 14.34
CA ASP A 316 4.47 -29.52 14.60
C ASP A 316 3.54 -28.73 13.66
N GLY A 317 4.09 -28.10 12.60
CA GLY A 317 3.34 -27.19 11.73
C GLY A 317 2.11 -27.84 11.07
N GLU A 318 2.22 -29.11 10.65
CA GLU A 318 1.10 -29.86 10.08
C GLU A 318 -0.03 -30.03 11.11
N ASP A 319 0.31 -30.41 12.35
CA ASP A 319 -0.67 -30.65 13.40
C ASP A 319 -1.35 -29.35 13.84
N LYS A 320 -0.61 -28.24 13.92
CA LYS A 320 -1.16 -26.92 14.23
C LYS A 320 -2.14 -26.44 13.16
N LEU A 321 -1.82 -26.66 11.88
CA LEU A 321 -2.72 -26.33 10.77
C LEU A 321 -4.02 -27.14 10.86
N ILE A 322 -3.92 -28.45 11.05
CA ILE A 322 -5.08 -29.34 11.14
C ILE A 322 -5.93 -29.00 12.38
N ALA A 323 -5.29 -28.69 13.51
CA ALA A 323 -6.02 -28.27 14.70
C ALA A 323 -6.76 -26.94 14.50
N ALA A 324 -6.17 -25.98 13.81
CA ALA A 324 -6.84 -24.72 13.45
C ALA A 324 -8.07 -24.97 12.56
N ILE A 325 -7.98 -25.90 11.60
CA ILE A 325 -9.13 -26.34 10.80
C ILE A 325 -10.20 -26.97 11.70
N CYS A 326 -9.82 -27.88 12.60
CA CYS A 326 -10.77 -28.52 13.51
C CYS A 326 -11.42 -27.53 14.50
N TYR A 327 -10.71 -26.46 14.89
CA TYR A 327 -11.21 -25.48 15.87
C TYR A 327 -12.48 -24.78 15.40
N SER A 328 -12.60 -24.41 14.12
CA SER A 328 -13.82 -23.80 13.58
C SER A 328 -15.02 -24.75 13.48
N HIS A 329 -14.80 -26.05 13.68
CA HIS A 329 -15.81 -27.10 13.53
C HIS A 329 -16.08 -27.88 14.80
N THR A 330 -15.51 -27.46 15.93
CA THR A 330 -15.73 -28.08 17.23
C THR A 330 -15.89 -27.02 18.32
N SER A 331 -16.48 -27.40 19.45
CA SER A 331 -16.50 -26.57 20.66
C SER A 331 -15.39 -26.97 21.64
N LEU A 332 -14.39 -27.75 21.19
CA LEU A 332 -13.33 -28.25 22.05
C LEU A 332 -12.28 -27.17 22.28
N PRO A 333 -11.66 -27.11 23.47
CA PRO A 333 -10.47 -26.28 23.68
C PRO A 333 -9.34 -26.72 22.75
N GLU A 334 -8.54 -25.75 22.29
CA GLU A 334 -7.41 -25.98 21.39
C GLU A 334 -6.46 -27.08 21.89
N THR A 335 -6.19 -27.13 23.20
CA THR A 335 -5.35 -28.17 23.82
C THR A 335 -5.89 -29.58 23.61
N GLN A 336 -7.21 -29.77 23.66
CA GLN A 336 -7.84 -31.08 23.40
C GLN A 336 -7.81 -31.43 21.91
N ILE A 337 -7.99 -30.44 21.04
CA ILE A 337 -7.91 -30.62 19.60
C ILE A 337 -6.50 -31.05 19.22
N MET A 338 -5.46 -30.35 19.69
CA MET A 338 -4.06 -30.70 19.44
C MET A 338 -3.75 -32.14 19.87
N GLN A 339 -4.13 -32.53 21.09
CA GLN A 339 -3.93 -33.90 21.58
C GLN A 339 -4.65 -34.94 20.72
N ARG A 340 -5.78 -34.58 20.12
CA ARG A 340 -6.52 -35.48 19.24
C ARG A 340 -5.89 -35.55 17.85
N VAL A 341 -5.47 -34.43 17.28
CA VAL A 341 -4.78 -34.34 15.99
C VAL A 341 -3.46 -35.12 16.01
N GLN A 342 -2.68 -35.03 17.09
CA GLN A 342 -1.45 -35.80 17.27
C GLN A 342 -1.68 -37.33 17.25
N ARG A 343 -2.90 -37.79 17.53
CA ARG A 343 -3.28 -39.20 17.52
C ARG A 343 -3.93 -39.65 16.21
N LEU A 344 -4.24 -38.72 15.29
CA LEU A 344 -4.81 -39.05 13.99
C LEU A 344 -3.77 -39.73 13.11
N GLY A 345 -4.24 -40.73 12.36
CA GLY A 345 -3.45 -41.33 11.28
C GLY A 345 -3.30 -40.37 10.09
N HIS A 346 -2.34 -40.68 9.22
CA HIS A 346 -2.07 -39.87 8.01
C HIS A 346 -3.32 -39.71 7.14
N ASP A 347 -4.10 -40.77 6.92
CA ASP A 347 -5.29 -40.72 6.07
C ASP A 347 -6.39 -39.81 6.64
N GLU A 348 -6.54 -39.78 7.97
CA GLU A 348 -7.51 -38.89 8.64
C GLU A 348 -7.08 -37.42 8.50
N LYS A 349 -5.79 -37.14 8.69
CA LYS A 349 -5.21 -35.80 8.48
C LYS A 349 -5.39 -35.34 7.04
N VAL A 350 -5.10 -36.21 6.06
CA VAL A 350 -5.31 -35.95 4.63
C VAL A 350 -6.78 -35.73 4.30
N ALA A 351 -7.70 -36.50 4.91
CA ALA A 351 -9.13 -36.32 4.71
C ALA A 351 -9.60 -34.94 5.19
N ILE A 352 -9.15 -34.49 6.38
CA ILE A 352 -9.45 -33.15 6.89
C ILE A 352 -8.93 -32.07 5.92
N LEU A 353 -7.68 -32.19 5.47
CA LEU A 353 -7.09 -31.23 4.54
C LEU A 353 -7.82 -31.19 3.19
N LYS A 354 -8.15 -32.35 2.61
CA LYS A 354 -8.92 -32.42 1.34
C LYS A 354 -10.29 -31.79 1.50
N SER A 355 -11.00 -32.06 2.60
CA SER A 355 -12.29 -31.44 2.87
C SER A 355 -12.19 -29.93 3.08
N TYR A 356 -11.11 -29.45 3.68
CA TYR A 356 -10.87 -28.02 3.90
C TYR A 356 -10.51 -27.27 2.61
N ILE A 357 -9.68 -27.87 1.75
CA ILE A 357 -9.28 -27.28 0.45
C ILE A 357 -10.45 -27.30 -0.55
N GLY A 358 -11.26 -28.37 -0.54
CA GLY A 358 -12.32 -28.59 -1.52
C GLY A 358 -11.77 -28.90 -2.92
N GLU A 359 -12.56 -28.58 -3.94
CA GLU A 359 -12.23 -28.79 -5.37
C GLU A 359 -11.51 -27.59 -6.02
N ARG A 360 -10.87 -26.74 -5.20
CA ARG A 360 -10.31 -25.46 -5.65
C ARG A 360 -8.99 -25.59 -6.42
#